data_AF-A0A7X7ARQ7-F1
#
_entry.id   AF-A0A7X7ARQ7-F1
#
_cell.length_a   1.000
_cell.length_b   1.000
_cell.length_c   1.000
_cell.angle_alpha   90.00
_cell.angle_beta   90.00
_cell.angle_gamma   90.00
#
_symmetry.space_group_name_H-M   'P 1'
#
loop_
_entity.id
_entity.type
_entity.pdbx_description
1 polymer ?
#
loop_
_entity_poly.entity_id
_entity_poly.type
_entity_poly.pdbx_seq_one_letter_code
_entity_poly.pdbx_strand_id
1 'polypeptide(L)'
;NYKYISDAKHIYTIHNIAYQGNFAAPMLESCLDLPHYLYDNGALRFNDGISFMKAGIVYADKVTTVSETYAKEILTPKYGEHLDGVLRLREYDLSGIVNGIDMEDYNPATDQAIIQNYDQTKIKEKIRNKTNLQEQLGLRVAPDVCLIGMVGRLTWQKGINLVIEKMSDIMGLDIQLVILGTGESHYEYDLRQSEEAYKRRMIYYGGYSEGIARKIYAGADYFLMPSQFEPCGISQLIAMRYGTVPIVRETGGLKETVEAYNEFEGTGTGFSFKYFDAQDMYHVIRMAVSVYYLIPDHYQMLQRNGMALDNSWDLSAKKYAALYNDQS
;
A
#
# COMPACT_ATOMS: atom_id res chain seq x y z
N ASN A 1 -20.07 11.71 36.93
CA ASN A 1 -18.92 11.69 36.00
C ASN A 1 -19.12 10.93 34.69
N TYR A 2 -20.17 10.10 34.52
CA TYR A 2 -20.41 9.38 33.25
C TYR A 2 -21.37 10.07 32.25
N LYS A 3 -22.05 11.14 32.65
CA LYS A 3 -23.06 11.84 31.83
C LYS A 3 -22.48 12.50 30.57
N TYR A 4 -21.18 12.80 30.57
CA TYR A 4 -20.49 13.36 29.39
C TYR A 4 -20.04 12.27 28.40
N ILE A 5 -19.98 11.01 28.84
CA ILE A 5 -19.57 9.88 27.98
C ILE A 5 -20.80 9.28 27.29
N SER A 6 -21.98 9.30 27.91
CA SER A 6 -23.21 8.76 27.32
C SER A 6 -23.64 9.45 26.02
N ASP A 7 -23.28 10.73 25.88
CA ASP A 7 -23.65 11.56 24.72
C ASP A 7 -22.49 11.69 23.73
N ALA A 8 -21.33 11.09 24.02
CA ALA A 8 -20.16 11.14 23.17
C ALA A 8 -20.35 10.21 21.96
N LYS A 9 -20.12 10.76 20.77
CA LYS A 9 -20.14 10.02 19.51
C LYS A 9 -18.82 9.30 19.24
N HIS A 10 -18.89 8.14 18.62
CA HIS A 10 -17.73 7.30 18.34
C HIS A 10 -17.67 6.85 16.88
N ILE A 11 -16.50 7.02 16.28
CA ILE A 11 -16.19 6.51 14.94
C ILE A 11 -15.18 5.38 15.07
N TYR A 12 -15.46 4.24 14.45
CA TYR A 12 -14.56 3.09 14.45
C TYR A 12 -13.90 2.92 13.09
N THR A 13 -12.56 2.99 13.03
CA THR A 13 -11.80 2.86 11.78
C THR A 13 -11.19 1.48 11.61
N ILE A 14 -11.54 0.79 10.52
CA ILE A 14 -10.98 -0.51 10.13
C ILE A 14 -9.76 -0.27 9.24
N HIS A 15 -8.56 -0.49 9.78
CA HIS A 15 -7.33 -0.42 8.97
C HIS A 15 -7.04 -1.74 8.23
N ASN A 16 -7.44 -2.87 8.81
CA ASN A 16 -7.26 -4.18 8.22
C ASN A 16 -8.26 -5.17 8.86
N ILE A 17 -9.21 -5.66 8.06
CA ILE A 17 -10.28 -6.54 8.52
C ILE A 17 -9.83 -7.97 8.90
N ALA A 18 -8.61 -8.39 8.52
CA ALA A 18 -8.11 -9.72 8.84
C ALA A 18 -7.78 -9.89 10.34
N TYR A 19 -7.45 -8.80 11.04
CA TYR A 19 -7.05 -8.82 12.45
C TYR A 19 -8.20 -8.39 13.35
N GLN A 20 -9.14 -9.30 13.58
CA GLN A 20 -10.44 -9.00 14.20
C GLN A 20 -10.46 -9.02 15.73
N GLY A 21 -9.40 -9.54 16.36
CA GLY A 21 -9.36 -9.77 17.81
C GLY A 21 -10.43 -10.79 18.25
N ASN A 22 -10.33 -12.02 17.72
CA ASN A 22 -11.29 -13.08 18.00
C ASN A 22 -10.84 -13.93 19.20
N PHE A 23 -11.72 -14.12 20.17
CA PHE A 23 -11.45 -14.83 21.43
C PHE A 23 -12.61 -15.74 21.83
N ALA A 24 -12.37 -16.66 22.76
CA ALA A 24 -13.45 -17.50 23.30
C ALA A 24 -14.44 -16.67 24.13
N ALA A 25 -15.73 -17.02 24.09
CA ALA A 25 -16.80 -16.32 24.81
C ALA A 25 -16.55 -16.11 26.32
N PRO A 26 -15.94 -17.05 27.08
CA PRO A 26 -15.65 -16.85 28.50
C PRO A 26 -14.78 -15.63 28.82
N MET A 27 -14.06 -15.07 27.84
CA MET A 27 -13.24 -13.87 28.03
C MET A 27 -14.06 -12.63 28.42
N LEU A 28 -15.35 -12.58 28.07
CA LEU A 28 -16.25 -11.50 28.48
C LEU A 28 -16.26 -11.32 29.99
N GLU A 29 -16.48 -12.41 30.73
CA GLU A 29 -16.58 -12.36 32.19
C GLU A 29 -15.21 -12.44 32.86
N SER A 30 -14.30 -13.30 32.36
CA SER A 30 -13.04 -13.59 33.05
C SER A 30 -12.00 -12.48 32.94
N CYS A 31 -12.05 -11.65 31.89
CA CYS A 31 -11.04 -10.63 31.63
C CYS A 31 -11.62 -9.23 31.40
N LEU A 32 -12.81 -9.12 30.80
CA LEU A 32 -13.36 -7.83 30.38
C LEU A 32 -14.39 -7.26 31.35
N ASP A 33 -14.84 -8.05 32.33
CA ASP A 33 -15.94 -7.70 33.24
C ASP A 33 -17.20 -7.26 32.49
N LEU A 34 -17.48 -7.94 31.36
CA LEU A 34 -18.63 -7.71 30.50
C LEU A 34 -19.65 -8.85 30.63
N PRO A 35 -20.95 -8.53 30.60
CA PRO A 35 -21.98 -9.54 30.80
C PRO A 35 -22.15 -10.45 29.58
N HIS A 36 -22.39 -11.74 29.83
CA HIS A 36 -22.54 -12.77 28.79
C HIS A 36 -23.68 -12.49 27.79
N TYR A 37 -24.69 -11.69 28.17
CA TYR A 37 -25.81 -11.38 27.27
C TYR A 37 -25.35 -10.74 25.94
N LEU A 38 -24.19 -10.09 25.93
CA LEU A 38 -23.57 -9.49 24.72
C LEU A 38 -23.12 -10.54 23.69
N TYR A 39 -22.82 -11.76 24.15
CA TYR A 39 -22.64 -12.91 23.30
C TYR A 39 -24.00 -13.45 22.83
N ASP A 40 -24.93 -13.67 23.76
CA ASP A 40 -26.21 -14.33 23.48
C ASP A 40 -27.12 -13.53 22.53
N ASN A 41 -27.14 -12.21 22.65
CA ASN A 41 -27.90 -11.33 21.76
C ASN A 41 -27.25 -11.14 20.37
N GLY A 42 -26.07 -11.73 20.16
CA GLY A 42 -25.34 -11.69 18.90
C GLY A 42 -24.49 -10.43 18.68
N ALA A 43 -24.48 -9.45 19.59
CA ALA A 43 -23.73 -8.20 19.39
C ALA A 43 -22.22 -8.45 19.24
N LEU A 44 -21.64 -9.26 20.13
CA LEU A 44 -20.21 -9.60 20.11
C LEU A 44 -19.92 -10.97 19.50
N ARG A 45 -20.94 -11.85 19.39
CA ARG A 45 -20.75 -13.23 18.93
C ARG A 45 -20.17 -13.30 17.52
N PHE A 46 -19.09 -14.05 17.38
CA PHE A 46 -18.45 -14.35 16.11
C PHE A 46 -18.07 -15.83 16.11
N ASN A 47 -18.80 -16.62 15.33
CA ASN A 47 -18.78 -18.09 15.39
C ASN A 47 -19.04 -18.61 16.82
N ASP A 48 -18.07 -19.34 17.39
CA ASP A 48 -18.12 -19.91 18.74
C ASP A 48 -17.47 -19.01 19.81
N GLY A 49 -17.12 -17.78 19.43
CA GLY A 49 -16.42 -16.83 20.29
C GLY A 49 -16.95 -15.40 20.15
N ILE A 50 -16.11 -14.45 20.52
CA ILE A 50 -16.38 -13.01 20.40
C ILE A 50 -15.39 -12.37 19.43
N SER A 51 -15.80 -11.27 18.81
CA SER A 51 -14.92 -10.45 17.97
C SER A 51 -14.92 -9.00 18.47
N PHE A 52 -13.73 -8.48 18.77
CA PHE A 52 -13.56 -7.08 19.19
C PHE A 52 -13.90 -6.11 18.05
N MET A 53 -13.48 -6.46 16.83
CA MET A 53 -13.81 -5.67 15.65
C MET A 53 -15.32 -5.66 15.39
N LYS A 54 -16.00 -6.81 15.53
CA LYS A 54 -17.46 -6.84 15.43
C LYS A 54 -18.11 -5.90 16.44
N ALA A 55 -17.63 -5.91 17.69
CA ALA A 55 -18.12 -5.00 18.72
C ALA A 55 -17.96 -3.53 18.29
N GLY A 56 -16.77 -3.16 17.82
CA GLY A 56 -16.49 -1.82 17.29
C GLY A 56 -17.42 -1.42 16.14
N ILE A 57 -17.67 -2.33 15.21
CA ILE A 57 -18.59 -2.12 14.08
C ILE A 57 -20.04 -2.00 14.54
N VAL A 58 -20.48 -2.80 15.52
CA VAL A 58 -21.88 -2.80 15.98
C VAL A 58 -22.21 -1.56 16.80
N TYR A 59 -21.29 -1.12 17.66
CA TYR A 59 -21.55 -0.05 18.64
C TYR A 59 -21.10 1.35 18.21
N ALA A 60 -20.30 1.49 17.14
CA ALA A 60 -19.92 2.81 16.65
C ALA A 60 -21.12 3.55 16.03
N ASP A 61 -21.12 4.87 16.09
CA ASP A 61 -22.09 5.71 15.37
C ASP A 61 -21.79 5.74 13.87
N LYS A 62 -20.50 5.79 13.50
CA LYS A 62 -20.03 5.63 12.11
C LYS A 62 -18.87 4.66 12.04
N VAL A 63 -18.74 3.98 10.91
CA VAL A 63 -17.62 3.08 10.63
C VAL A 63 -16.83 3.68 9.48
N THR A 64 -15.51 3.76 9.63
CA THR A 64 -14.64 4.18 8.54
C THR A 64 -13.69 3.06 8.17
N THR A 65 -13.19 3.10 6.94
CA THR A 65 -12.07 2.28 6.51
C THR A 65 -11.16 3.13 5.62
N VAL A 66 -10.01 2.60 5.24
CA VAL A 66 -8.90 3.40 4.70
C VAL A 66 -8.95 3.65 3.18
N SER A 67 -10.06 3.36 2.50
CA SER A 67 -10.38 3.76 1.10
C SER A 67 -11.83 3.41 0.73
N GLU A 68 -12.43 4.09 -0.25
CA GLU A 68 -13.85 3.85 -0.64
C GLU A 68 -14.03 2.53 -1.39
N THR A 69 -13.01 2.14 -2.16
CA THR A 69 -12.92 0.87 -2.86
C THR A 69 -12.82 -0.24 -1.84
N TYR A 70 -11.99 -0.06 -0.80
CA TYR A 70 -11.89 -1.05 0.26
C TYR A 70 -13.20 -1.15 1.06
N ALA A 71 -13.89 -0.02 1.31
CA ALA A 71 -15.23 -0.01 1.92
C ALA A 71 -16.22 -0.89 1.17
N LYS A 72 -16.19 -0.86 -0.17
CA LYS A 72 -17.04 -1.72 -1.01
C LYS A 72 -16.56 -3.18 -1.04
N GLU A 73 -15.24 -3.40 -1.07
CA GLU A 73 -14.66 -4.74 -1.10
C GLU A 73 -15.04 -5.56 0.13
N ILE A 74 -14.94 -4.99 1.34
CA ILE A 74 -15.24 -5.69 2.61
C ILE A 74 -16.72 -6.04 2.82
N LEU A 75 -17.62 -5.50 1.99
CA LEU A 75 -19.02 -5.92 1.94
C LEU A 75 -19.21 -7.27 1.26
N THR A 76 -18.17 -7.81 0.62
CA THR A 76 -18.22 -9.10 -0.09
C THR A 76 -17.63 -10.22 0.77
N PRO A 77 -18.13 -11.47 0.67
CA PRO A 77 -17.55 -12.60 1.40
C PRO A 77 -16.07 -12.85 1.11
N LYS A 78 -15.59 -12.44 -0.07
CA LYS A 78 -14.20 -12.63 -0.50
C LYS A 78 -13.20 -11.81 0.33
N TYR A 79 -13.58 -10.60 0.76
CA TYR A 79 -12.69 -9.68 1.47
C TYR A 79 -13.18 -9.32 2.87
N GLY A 80 -14.44 -9.60 3.19
CA GLY A 80 -15.07 -9.23 4.44
C GLY A 80 -14.71 -10.11 5.63
N GLU A 81 -13.94 -11.19 5.42
CA GLU A 81 -13.44 -12.07 6.50
C GLU A 81 -14.56 -12.53 7.46
N HIS A 82 -15.71 -12.92 6.90
CA HIS A 82 -16.95 -13.29 7.62
C HIS A 82 -17.64 -12.17 8.43
N LEU A 83 -17.14 -10.93 8.39
CA LEU A 83 -17.82 -9.74 8.89
C LEU A 83 -18.63 -9.03 7.81
N ASP A 84 -18.60 -9.50 6.55
CA ASP A 84 -19.32 -8.92 5.41
C ASP A 84 -20.82 -8.75 5.69
N GLY A 85 -21.44 -9.70 6.39
CA GLY A 85 -22.86 -9.59 6.79
C GLY A 85 -23.12 -8.45 7.77
N VAL A 86 -22.24 -8.27 8.76
CA VAL A 86 -22.35 -7.19 9.77
C VAL A 86 -22.09 -5.84 9.11
N LEU A 87 -21.11 -5.78 8.20
CA LEU A 87 -20.77 -4.56 7.48
C LEU A 87 -21.89 -4.13 6.52
N ARG A 88 -22.58 -5.07 5.85
CA ARG A 88 -23.78 -4.75 5.05
C ARG A 88 -24.92 -4.16 5.89
N LEU A 89 -25.09 -4.60 7.13
CA LEU A 89 -26.06 -3.97 8.05
C LEU A 89 -25.67 -2.54 8.44
N ARG A 90 -24.39 -2.19 8.33
CA ARG A 90 -23.83 -0.87 8.60
C ARG A 90 -23.41 -0.12 7.34
N GLU A 91 -23.85 -0.55 6.14
CA GLU A 91 -23.36 0.00 4.86
C GLU A 91 -23.62 1.51 4.74
N TYR A 92 -24.76 1.98 5.23
CA TYR A 92 -25.10 3.41 5.24
C TYR A 92 -24.19 4.26 6.16
N ASP A 93 -23.58 3.63 7.17
CA ASP A 93 -22.67 4.26 8.11
C ASP A 93 -21.19 4.02 7.78
N LEU A 94 -20.90 3.22 6.75
CA LEU A 94 -19.56 2.84 6.34
C LEU A 94 -19.03 3.83 5.30
N SER A 95 -17.86 4.42 5.56
CA SER A 95 -17.21 5.34 4.62
C SER A 95 -15.73 5.04 4.44
N GLY A 96 -15.22 5.22 3.23
CA GLY A 96 -13.79 5.12 2.93
C GLY A 96 -13.08 6.46 3.00
N ILE A 97 -12.04 6.56 3.84
CA ILE A 97 -11.18 7.74 3.90
C ILE A 97 -9.73 7.31 3.67
N VAL A 98 -9.22 7.65 2.48
CA VAL A 98 -7.85 7.38 2.07
C VAL A 98 -6.85 8.00 3.06
N ASN A 99 -5.76 7.30 3.35
CA ASN A 99 -4.69 7.83 4.20
C ASN A 99 -3.93 8.97 3.50
N GLY A 100 -3.40 9.88 4.31
CA GLY A 100 -2.37 10.82 3.87
C GLY A 100 -0.96 10.32 4.21
N ILE A 101 0.04 11.03 3.71
CA ILE A 101 1.44 10.92 4.17
C ILE A 101 1.88 12.22 4.85
N ASP A 102 2.90 12.12 5.68
CA ASP A 102 3.60 13.30 6.19
C ASP A 102 4.44 13.90 5.04
N MET A 103 3.98 15.02 4.51
CA MET A 103 4.57 15.67 3.34
C MET A 103 5.83 16.47 3.67
N GLU A 104 6.10 16.73 4.96
CA GLU A 104 7.33 17.36 5.42
C GLU A 104 8.44 16.31 5.56
N ASP A 105 8.10 15.18 6.16
CA ASP A 105 9.01 14.05 6.36
C ASP A 105 9.32 13.33 5.03
N TYR A 106 8.31 13.08 4.18
CA TYR A 106 8.48 12.50 2.84
C TYR A 106 8.58 13.59 1.76
N ASN A 107 9.68 14.35 1.80
CA ASN A 107 9.93 15.44 0.86
C ASN A 107 11.28 15.32 0.14
N PRO A 108 11.34 14.97 -1.15
CA PRO A 108 12.62 14.88 -1.86
C PRO A 108 13.40 16.20 -1.90
N ALA A 109 12.76 17.35 -1.66
CA ALA A 109 13.43 18.64 -1.64
C ALA A 109 14.25 18.88 -0.35
N THR A 110 13.96 18.15 0.74
CA THR A 110 14.58 18.35 2.05
C THR A 110 15.00 17.07 2.76
N ASP A 111 14.66 15.89 2.23
CA ASP A 111 14.98 14.59 2.82
C ASP A 111 16.50 14.40 2.91
N GLN A 112 17.00 14.21 4.14
CA GLN A 112 18.43 14.04 4.42
C GLN A 112 18.93 12.62 4.14
N ALA A 113 18.03 11.65 3.93
CA ALA A 113 18.39 10.27 3.62
C ALA A 113 18.87 10.09 2.17
N ILE A 114 18.61 11.07 1.29
CA ILE A 114 18.92 11.00 -0.15
C ILE A 114 20.12 11.90 -0.46
N ILE A 115 20.97 11.48 -1.41
CA ILE A 115 22.24 12.16 -1.68
C ILE A 115 22.06 13.49 -2.42
N GLN A 116 20.98 13.61 -3.20
CA GLN A 116 20.66 14.79 -3.98
C GLN A 116 19.20 15.14 -3.76
N ASN A 117 18.94 16.29 -3.14
CA ASN A 117 17.59 16.81 -3.05
C ASN A 117 17.10 17.34 -4.40
N TYR A 118 15.79 17.18 -4.65
CA TYR A 118 15.13 17.61 -5.87
C TYR A 118 13.64 17.87 -5.63
N ASP A 119 13.01 18.55 -6.58
CA ASP A 119 11.57 18.79 -6.61
C ASP A 119 11.03 18.47 -8.01
N GLN A 120 9.73 18.70 -8.23
CA GLN A 120 9.07 18.47 -9.51
C GLN A 120 9.72 19.23 -10.68
N THR A 121 10.29 20.42 -10.43
CA THR A 121 10.97 21.23 -11.46
C THR A 121 12.38 20.74 -11.77
N LYS A 122 13.02 20.07 -10.79
CA LYS A 122 14.38 19.53 -10.88
C LYS A 122 14.41 18.00 -10.89
N ILE A 123 13.34 17.35 -11.36
CA ILE A 123 13.23 15.88 -11.31
C ILE A 123 14.38 15.15 -12.01
N LYS A 124 15.04 15.78 -13.00
CA LYS A 124 16.22 15.22 -13.66
C LYS A 124 17.38 14.93 -12.69
N GLU A 125 17.46 15.64 -11.57
CA GLU A 125 18.48 15.41 -10.53
C GLU A 125 18.27 14.08 -9.78
N LYS A 126 17.07 13.48 -9.86
CA LYS A 126 16.75 12.15 -9.33
C LYS A 126 17.74 11.08 -9.80
N ILE A 127 18.31 11.24 -11.00
CA ILE A 127 19.32 10.33 -11.56
C ILE A 127 20.52 10.12 -10.63
N ARG A 128 20.93 11.14 -9.85
CA ARG A 128 22.04 11.03 -8.89
C ARG A 128 21.69 10.10 -7.74
N ASN A 129 20.44 10.12 -7.28
CA ASN A 129 19.96 9.19 -6.26
C ASN A 129 19.91 7.75 -6.79
N LYS A 130 19.52 7.56 -8.06
CA LYS A 130 19.56 6.25 -8.72
C LYS A 130 20.97 5.70 -8.80
N THR A 131 21.93 6.49 -9.28
CA THR A 131 23.36 6.11 -9.36
C THR A 131 23.91 5.76 -7.98
N ASN A 132 23.61 6.59 -6.97
CA ASN A 132 24.06 6.34 -5.60
C ASN A 132 23.45 5.07 -4.99
N LEU A 133 22.18 4.80 -5.23
CA LEU A 133 21.52 3.56 -4.81
C LEU A 133 22.17 2.35 -5.48
N GLN A 134 22.46 2.44 -6.78
CA GLN A 134 23.14 1.37 -7.52
C GLN A 134 24.52 1.07 -6.92
N GLU A 135 25.31 2.10 -6.63
CA GLU A 135 26.63 1.98 -6.00
C GLU A 135 26.53 1.36 -4.61
N GLN A 136 25.66 1.90 -3.74
CA GLN A 136 25.52 1.47 -2.35
C GLN A 136 25.06 0.02 -2.21
N LEU A 137 24.18 -0.44 -3.10
CA LEU A 137 23.66 -1.81 -3.08
C LEU A 137 24.49 -2.79 -3.91
N GLY A 138 25.57 -2.34 -4.57
CA GLY A 138 26.42 -3.20 -5.38
C GLY A 138 25.79 -3.63 -6.72
N LEU A 139 24.77 -2.91 -7.19
CA LEU A 139 24.27 -3.06 -8.56
C LEU A 139 25.33 -2.61 -9.58
N ARG A 140 25.15 -3.00 -10.84
CA ARG A 140 25.84 -2.36 -11.96
C ARG A 140 25.43 -0.89 -11.98
N VAL A 141 26.41 0.02 -11.91
CA VAL A 141 26.13 1.45 -12.06
C VAL A 141 25.78 1.73 -13.52
N ALA A 142 24.49 1.94 -13.80
CA ALA A 142 23.93 2.12 -15.13
C ALA A 142 22.70 3.04 -15.02
N PRO A 143 22.91 4.37 -15.00
CA PRO A 143 21.84 5.33 -14.71
C PRO A 143 20.70 5.31 -15.74
N ASP A 144 21.00 4.91 -16.96
CA ASP A 144 20.07 4.76 -18.09
C ASP A 144 19.17 3.51 -17.99
N VAL A 145 19.60 2.46 -17.28
CA VAL A 145 18.85 1.20 -17.16
C VAL A 145 17.73 1.32 -16.14
N CYS A 146 16.50 1.01 -16.52
CA CYS A 146 15.31 1.04 -15.67
C CYS A 146 15.52 0.26 -14.36
N LEU A 147 15.27 0.91 -13.22
CA LEU A 147 15.35 0.34 -11.87
C LEU A 147 13.96 0.23 -11.25
N ILE A 148 13.55 -0.99 -10.92
CA ILE A 148 12.30 -1.28 -10.21
C ILE A 148 12.61 -1.52 -8.73
N GLY A 149 11.92 -0.81 -7.85
CA GLY A 149 12.01 -0.96 -6.40
C GLY A 149 10.77 -1.62 -5.80
N MET A 150 10.94 -2.39 -4.73
CA MET A 150 9.88 -2.91 -3.88
C MET A 150 10.30 -2.83 -2.42
N VAL A 151 9.42 -2.33 -1.56
CA VAL A 151 9.64 -2.22 -0.11
C VAL A 151 8.42 -2.76 0.63
N GLY A 152 8.62 -3.74 1.52
CA GLY A 152 7.52 -4.24 2.35
C GLY A 152 7.76 -5.60 2.99
N ARG A 153 6.69 -6.17 3.56
CA ARG A 153 6.71 -7.54 4.10
C ARG A 153 6.73 -8.55 2.95
N LEU A 154 7.52 -9.61 3.11
CA LEU A 154 7.62 -10.70 2.15
C LEU A 154 6.61 -11.79 2.51
N THR A 155 5.36 -11.55 2.13
CA THR A 155 4.26 -12.49 2.36
C THR A 155 3.43 -12.68 1.11
N TRP A 156 2.66 -13.76 1.04
CA TRP A 156 1.74 -14.02 -0.07
C TRP A 156 0.76 -12.85 -0.29
N GLN A 157 0.25 -12.25 0.79
CA GLN A 157 -0.62 -11.07 0.73
C GLN A 157 0.01 -9.89 -0.03
N LYS A 158 1.34 -9.72 0.07
CA LYS A 158 2.08 -8.65 -0.60
C LYS A 158 2.52 -9.01 -2.02
N GLY A 159 2.12 -10.18 -2.52
CA GLY A 159 2.31 -10.60 -3.91
C GLY A 159 3.75 -10.97 -4.27
N ILE A 160 4.61 -11.21 -3.28
CA ILE A 160 6.02 -11.58 -3.55
C ILE A 160 6.12 -12.90 -4.33
N ASN A 161 5.16 -13.81 -4.13
CA ASN A 161 5.04 -15.03 -4.90
C ASN A 161 4.91 -14.79 -6.41
N LEU A 162 4.18 -13.74 -6.83
CA LEU A 162 4.05 -13.39 -8.24
C LEU A 162 5.39 -12.94 -8.84
N VAL A 163 6.16 -12.18 -8.06
CA VAL A 163 7.49 -11.69 -8.45
C VAL A 163 8.47 -12.85 -8.59
N ILE A 164 8.47 -13.78 -7.65
CA ILE A 164 9.34 -14.97 -7.68
C ILE A 164 8.97 -15.87 -8.86
N GLU A 165 7.67 -16.13 -9.07
CA GLU A 165 7.18 -16.94 -10.19
C GLU A 165 7.65 -16.40 -11.55
N LYS A 166 7.67 -15.06 -11.70
CA LYS A 166 8.08 -14.38 -12.93
C LYS A 166 9.50 -13.81 -12.89
N MET A 167 10.32 -14.23 -11.92
CA MET A 167 11.65 -13.65 -11.73
C MET A 167 12.51 -13.75 -12.99
N SER A 168 12.54 -14.93 -13.64
CA SER A 168 13.33 -15.10 -14.87
C SER A 168 12.80 -14.27 -16.05
N ASP A 169 11.49 -14.12 -16.16
CA ASP A 169 10.86 -13.31 -17.20
C ASP A 169 11.16 -11.81 -16.97
N ILE A 170 11.01 -11.34 -15.74
CA ILE A 170 11.32 -9.96 -15.31
C ILE A 170 12.81 -9.64 -15.55
N MET A 171 13.71 -10.51 -15.11
CA MET A 171 15.16 -10.33 -15.27
C MET A 171 15.64 -10.55 -16.71
N GLY A 172 14.80 -11.11 -17.58
CA GLY A 172 15.00 -11.17 -19.02
C GLY A 172 14.85 -9.81 -19.72
N LEU A 173 14.18 -8.84 -19.10
CA LEU A 173 14.14 -7.45 -19.55
C LEU A 173 15.46 -6.76 -19.21
N ASP A 174 15.84 -5.69 -19.93
CA ASP A 174 16.98 -4.85 -19.54
C ASP A 174 16.58 -3.91 -18.40
N ILE A 175 16.49 -4.48 -17.20
CA ILE A 175 16.18 -3.74 -15.96
C ILE A 175 17.15 -4.11 -14.84
N GLN A 176 17.00 -3.39 -13.72
CA GLN A 176 17.47 -3.77 -12.40
C GLN A 176 16.29 -3.86 -11.44
N LEU A 177 16.44 -4.69 -10.40
CA LEU A 177 15.42 -4.93 -9.39
C LEU A 177 16.03 -4.82 -7.99
N VAL A 178 15.40 -4.06 -7.10
CA VAL A 178 15.77 -3.99 -5.68
C VAL A 178 14.55 -4.32 -4.84
N ILE A 179 14.69 -5.32 -3.98
CA ILE A 179 13.66 -5.71 -3.02
C ILE A 179 14.21 -5.52 -1.62
N LEU A 180 13.55 -4.69 -0.82
CA LEU A 180 13.82 -4.48 0.60
C LEU A 180 12.69 -5.06 1.43
N GLY A 181 12.99 -6.00 2.31
CA GLY A 181 11.95 -6.57 3.17
C GLY A 181 12.37 -7.76 4.01
N THR A 182 11.46 -8.15 4.89
CA THR A 182 11.50 -9.39 5.67
C THR A 182 10.13 -10.04 5.69
N GLY A 183 10.07 -11.35 5.91
CA GLY A 183 8.82 -12.07 5.99
C GLY A 183 9.01 -13.57 6.10
N GLU A 184 8.30 -14.31 5.26
CA GLU A 184 8.28 -15.77 5.31
C GLU A 184 9.61 -16.33 4.78
N SER A 185 10.27 -17.20 5.56
CA SER A 185 11.66 -17.63 5.30
C SER A 185 11.89 -18.26 3.93
N HIS A 186 10.87 -18.89 3.34
CA HIS A 186 10.97 -19.48 2.02
C HIS A 186 11.06 -18.41 0.92
N TYR A 187 10.31 -17.31 1.02
CA TYR A 187 10.46 -16.18 0.10
C TYR A 187 11.81 -15.49 0.25
N GLU A 188 12.31 -15.34 1.48
CA GLU A 188 13.66 -14.79 1.69
C GLU A 188 14.73 -15.67 1.04
N TYR A 189 14.60 -17.00 1.17
CA TYR A 189 15.49 -17.97 0.54
C TYR A 189 15.46 -17.85 -0.99
N ASP A 190 14.28 -17.85 -1.61
CA ASP A 190 14.12 -17.75 -3.07
C ASP A 190 14.70 -16.43 -3.62
N LEU A 191 14.55 -15.33 -2.87
CA LEU A 191 15.14 -14.03 -3.22
C LEU A 191 16.66 -14.03 -3.13
N ARG A 192 17.25 -14.72 -2.14
CA ARG A 192 18.70 -14.92 -2.06
C ARG A 192 19.23 -15.72 -3.25
N GLN A 193 18.53 -16.80 -3.63
CA GLN A 193 18.90 -17.58 -4.82
C GLN A 193 18.79 -16.75 -6.11
N SER A 194 17.77 -15.90 -6.21
CA SER A 194 17.59 -14.98 -7.34
C SER A 194 18.70 -13.92 -7.41
N GLU A 195 19.10 -13.34 -6.29
CA GLU A 195 20.22 -12.40 -6.20
C GLU A 195 21.55 -13.05 -6.66
N GLU A 196 21.79 -14.31 -6.29
CA GLU A 196 22.95 -15.09 -6.74
C GLU A 196 22.92 -15.39 -8.25
N ALA A 197 21.74 -15.66 -8.81
CA ALA A 197 21.55 -15.92 -10.23
C ALA A 197 21.69 -14.65 -11.09
N TYR A 198 21.25 -13.50 -10.58
CA TYR A 198 21.23 -12.22 -11.30
C TYR A 198 22.13 -11.16 -10.66
N LYS A 199 23.39 -11.55 -10.39
CA LYS A 199 24.39 -10.70 -9.71
C LYS A 199 24.46 -9.31 -10.32
N ARG A 200 24.47 -8.29 -9.45
CA ARG A 200 24.57 -6.87 -9.81
C ARG A 200 23.40 -6.35 -10.68
N ARG A 201 22.33 -7.13 -10.86
CA ARG A 201 21.10 -6.72 -11.54
C ARG A 201 19.88 -6.82 -10.64
N MET A 202 19.83 -7.84 -9.78
CA MET A 202 18.84 -7.97 -8.73
C MET A 202 19.54 -7.93 -7.37
N ILE A 203 19.02 -7.14 -6.44
CA ILE A 203 19.48 -7.10 -5.05
C ILE A 203 18.31 -7.39 -4.13
N TYR A 204 18.53 -8.28 -3.18
CA TYR A 204 17.64 -8.51 -2.06
C TYR A 204 18.27 -7.97 -0.77
N TYR A 205 17.72 -6.88 -0.25
CA TYR A 205 18.08 -6.38 1.07
C TYR A 205 17.14 -6.99 2.12
N GLY A 206 17.60 -8.07 2.74
CA GLY A 206 16.91 -8.70 3.87
C GLY A 206 17.02 -7.85 5.13
N GLY A 207 15.89 -7.33 5.61
CA GLY A 207 15.82 -6.47 6.79
C GLY A 207 14.78 -5.36 6.65
N TYR A 208 14.77 -4.46 7.63
CA TYR A 208 14.10 -3.17 7.53
C TYR A 208 15.14 -2.08 7.73
N SER A 209 15.17 -1.12 6.80
CA SER A 209 16.00 0.08 6.91
C SER A 209 15.24 1.23 6.27
N GLU A 210 14.79 2.17 7.08
CA GLU A 210 14.08 3.36 6.61
C GLU A 210 14.95 4.17 5.64
N GLY A 211 16.24 4.32 5.93
CA GLY A 211 17.19 5.02 5.06
C GLY A 211 17.32 4.36 3.68
N ILE A 212 17.35 3.02 3.61
CA ILE A 212 17.37 2.31 2.32
C ILE A 212 16.01 2.43 1.63
N ALA A 213 14.89 2.34 2.35
CA ALA A 213 13.55 2.53 1.78
C ALA A 213 13.41 3.91 1.12
N ARG A 214 13.81 4.99 1.81
CA ARG A 214 13.83 6.37 1.27
C ARG A 214 14.70 6.48 0.02
N LYS A 215 15.88 5.86 0.01
CA LYS A 215 16.74 5.82 -1.17
C LYS A 215 16.12 5.02 -2.32
N ILE A 216 15.35 3.96 -2.05
CA ILE A 216 14.59 3.24 -3.08
C ILE A 216 13.51 4.15 -3.66
N TYR A 217 12.71 4.84 -2.85
CA TYR A 217 11.74 5.83 -3.34
C TYR A 217 12.43 6.96 -4.14
N ALA A 218 13.60 7.41 -3.73
CA ALA A 218 14.32 8.47 -4.41
C ALA A 218 15.12 8.00 -5.64
N GLY A 219 15.48 6.72 -5.73
CA GLY A 219 16.38 6.20 -6.76
C GLY A 219 15.73 5.31 -7.81
N ALA A 220 14.63 4.61 -7.48
CA ALA A 220 13.94 3.75 -8.43
C ALA A 220 13.15 4.56 -9.46
N ASP A 221 12.98 4.00 -10.66
CA ASP A 221 12.15 4.57 -11.72
C ASP A 221 10.70 4.13 -11.56
N TYR A 222 10.50 2.86 -11.18
CA TYR A 222 9.20 2.27 -10.85
C TYR A 222 9.17 1.68 -9.45
N PHE A 223 8.00 1.70 -8.82
CA PHE A 223 7.75 1.07 -7.52
C PHE A 223 6.67 -0.01 -7.64
N LEU A 224 7.05 -1.27 -7.43
CA LEU A 224 6.16 -2.42 -7.62
C LEU A 224 5.41 -2.76 -6.32
N MET A 225 4.07 -2.80 -6.40
CA MET A 225 3.18 -3.21 -5.31
C MET A 225 2.14 -4.22 -5.82
N PRO A 226 2.51 -5.51 -5.93
CA PRO A 226 1.64 -6.52 -6.50
C PRO A 226 0.68 -7.10 -5.44
N SER A 227 0.38 -6.34 -4.37
CA SER A 227 -0.38 -6.79 -3.20
C SER A 227 -1.71 -7.41 -3.62
N GLN A 228 -2.00 -8.61 -3.16
CA GLN A 228 -3.31 -9.23 -3.35
C GLN A 228 -4.43 -8.38 -2.76
N PHE A 229 -4.11 -7.78 -1.61
CA PHE A 229 -5.00 -6.95 -0.83
C PHE A 229 -4.23 -5.87 -0.09
N GLU A 230 -4.65 -4.62 -0.31
CA GLU A 230 -4.02 -3.43 0.25
C GLU A 230 -5.09 -2.40 0.64
N PRO A 231 -5.54 -2.38 1.90
CA PRO A 231 -6.62 -1.50 2.37
C PRO A 231 -6.43 -0.03 1.94
N CYS A 232 -5.20 0.48 2.08
CA CYS A 232 -4.81 1.77 1.54
C CYS A 232 -3.45 1.72 0.85
N GLY A 233 -2.44 1.18 1.56
CA GLY A 233 -1.05 1.34 1.17
C GLY A 233 -0.62 2.80 1.30
N ILE A 234 0.57 3.06 1.83
CA ILE A 234 1.18 4.42 1.82
C ILE A 234 2.35 4.50 0.86
N SER A 235 2.95 3.35 0.51
CA SER A 235 4.18 3.29 -0.28
C SER A 235 4.01 3.84 -1.70
N GLN A 236 2.83 3.72 -2.31
CA GLN A 236 2.53 4.31 -3.61
C GLN A 236 2.46 5.84 -3.53
N LEU A 237 1.93 6.39 -2.44
CA LEU A 237 1.87 7.83 -2.21
C LEU A 237 3.28 8.40 -2.04
N ILE A 238 4.13 7.70 -1.25
CA ILE A 238 5.54 8.06 -1.08
C ILE A 238 6.28 7.93 -2.41
N ALA A 239 6.09 6.83 -3.16
CA ALA A 239 6.73 6.65 -4.46
C ALA A 239 6.38 7.79 -5.43
N MET A 240 5.09 8.12 -5.59
CA MET A 240 4.64 9.23 -6.43
C MET A 240 5.21 10.57 -5.97
N ARG A 241 5.26 10.81 -4.65
CA ARG A 241 5.85 12.02 -4.04
C ARG A 241 7.33 12.18 -4.41
N TYR A 242 8.06 11.08 -4.56
CA TYR A 242 9.47 11.07 -4.98
C TYR A 242 9.65 10.92 -6.50
N GLY A 243 8.59 10.99 -7.29
CA GLY A 243 8.66 10.85 -8.75
C GLY A 243 9.03 9.44 -9.21
N THR A 244 8.80 8.43 -8.37
CA THR A 244 8.89 7.02 -8.75
C THR A 244 7.49 6.53 -9.12
N VAL A 245 7.35 6.01 -10.33
CA VAL A 245 6.04 5.69 -10.90
C VAL A 245 5.55 4.34 -10.33
N PRO A 246 4.39 4.28 -9.66
CA PRO A 246 3.91 3.03 -9.08
C PRO A 246 3.40 2.07 -10.16
N ILE A 247 3.66 0.77 -9.97
CA ILE A 247 3.05 -0.36 -10.68
C ILE A 247 2.30 -1.18 -9.65
N VAL A 248 0.96 -1.16 -9.70
CA VAL A 248 0.12 -1.68 -8.61
C VAL A 248 -0.91 -2.71 -9.09
N ARG A 249 -1.37 -3.55 -8.18
CA ARG A 249 -2.61 -4.29 -8.39
C ARG A 249 -3.81 -3.42 -8.04
N GLU A 250 -4.90 -3.53 -8.81
CA GLU A 250 -6.17 -2.85 -8.54
C GLU A 250 -6.91 -3.45 -7.33
N THR A 251 -6.51 -3.08 -6.12
CA THR A 251 -7.16 -3.48 -4.86
C THR A 251 -7.13 -2.34 -3.84
N GLY A 252 -8.19 -2.24 -3.04
CA GLY A 252 -8.31 -1.27 -1.96
C GLY A 252 -7.86 0.14 -2.36
N GLY A 253 -7.01 0.77 -1.56
CA GLY A 253 -6.58 2.14 -1.83
C GLY A 253 -5.61 2.29 -2.99
N LEU A 254 -4.97 1.21 -3.46
CA LEU A 254 -4.11 1.29 -4.65
C LEU A 254 -4.91 1.66 -5.89
N LYS A 255 -6.13 1.10 -6.01
CA LYS A 255 -7.05 1.42 -7.11
C LYS A 255 -7.53 2.87 -7.07
N GLU A 256 -7.60 3.48 -5.89
CA GLU A 256 -8.07 4.86 -5.73
C GLU A 256 -6.97 5.90 -5.90
N THR A 257 -5.75 5.52 -5.54
CA THR A 257 -4.63 6.46 -5.44
C THR A 257 -3.74 6.45 -6.67
N VAL A 258 -3.78 5.38 -7.47
CA VAL A 258 -3.02 5.26 -8.72
C VAL A 258 -3.98 5.28 -9.90
N GLU A 259 -3.91 6.35 -10.68
CA GLU A 259 -4.61 6.45 -11.96
C GLU A 259 -3.81 5.71 -13.02
N ALA A 260 -4.43 4.70 -13.63
CA ALA A 260 -3.79 3.86 -14.63
C ALA A 260 -3.41 4.68 -15.86
N TYR A 261 -2.20 4.45 -16.37
CA TYR A 261 -1.67 5.08 -17.57
C TYR A 261 -2.59 4.83 -18.78
N ASN A 262 -3.01 5.93 -19.40
CA ASN A 262 -3.75 5.91 -20.66
C ASN A 262 -2.81 6.33 -21.80
N GLU A 263 -2.49 5.40 -22.69
CA GLU A 263 -1.56 5.63 -23.80
C GLU A 263 -2.08 6.59 -24.86
N PHE A 264 -3.40 6.69 -25.04
CA PHE A 264 -4.01 7.52 -26.06
C PHE A 264 -4.10 8.98 -25.65
N GLU A 265 -4.35 9.22 -24.36
CA GLU A 265 -4.47 10.56 -23.80
C GLU A 265 -3.14 11.06 -23.25
N GLY A 266 -2.19 10.16 -22.96
CA GLY A 266 -0.99 10.49 -22.20
C GLY A 266 -1.41 11.10 -20.86
N THR A 267 -2.09 10.30 -20.04
CA THR A 267 -2.57 10.68 -18.70
C THR A 267 -2.31 9.55 -17.69
N GLY A 268 -2.60 9.79 -16.43
CA GLY A 268 -2.39 8.85 -15.33
C GLY A 268 -1.21 9.21 -14.42
N THR A 269 -1.04 8.40 -13.37
CA THR A 269 0.01 8.54 -12.36
C THR A 269 0.82 7.26 -12.14
N GLY A 270 0.38 6.13 -12.71
CA GLY A 270 1.11 4.88 -12.64
C GLY A 270 0.55 3.81 -13.57
N PHE A 271 0.88 2.56 -13.28
CA PHE A 271 0.39 1.40 -14.03
C PHE A 271 -0.39 0.49 -13.09
N SER A 272 -1.49 -0.08 -13.58
CA SER A 272 -2.30 -1.02 -12.80
C SER A 272 -2.53 -2.33 -13.54
N PHE A 273 -2.68 -3.42 -12.78
CA PHE A 273 -3.14 -4.71 -13.28
C PHE A 273 -4.26 -5.26 -12.39
N LYS A 274 -5.17 -6.05 -12.97
CA LYS A 274 -6.47 -6.35 -12.34
C LYS A 274 -6.48 -7.66 -11.59
N TYR A 275 -5.85 -8.70 -12.13
CA TYR A 275 -5.91 -10.06 -11.58
C TYR A 275 -4.70 -10.34 -10.69
N PHE A 276 -4.88 -11.16 -9.66
CA PHE A 276 -3.77 -11.53 -8.76
C PHE A 276 -3.08 -12.73 -9.39
N ASP A 277 -2.40 -12.43 -10.49
CA ASP A 277 -1.87 -13.38 -11.45
C ASP A 277 -0.50 -12.87 -11.91
N ALA A 278 0.48 -13.78 -11.96
CA ALA A 278 1.85 -13.39 -12.23
C ALA A 278 2.04 -12.96 -13.69
N GLN A 279 1.27 -13.54 -14.62
CA GLN A 279 1.33 -13.19 -16.03
C GLN A 279 0.73 -11.81 -16.30
N ASP A 280 -0.39 -11.46 -15.65
CA ASP A 280 -1.00 -10.13 -15.71
C ASP A 280 -0.03 -9.05 -15.17
N MET A 281 0.56 -9.30 -13.98
CA MET A 281 1.60 -8.44 -13.41
C MET A 281 2.78 -8.25 -14.37
N TYR A 282 3.31 -9.34 -14.93
CA TYR A 282 4.45 -9.28 -15.84
C TYR A 282 4.13 -8.50 -17.13
N HIS A 283 2.91 -8.65 -17.67
CA HIS A 283 2.48 -7.88 -18.84
C HIS A 283 2.55 -6.37 -18.58
N VAL A 284 2.07 -5.94 -17.42
CA VAL A 284 2.09 -4.52 -17.04
C VAL A 284 3.51 -4.02 -16.72
N ILE A 285 4.37 -4.86 -16.10
CA ILE A 285 5.80 -4.54 -15.93
C ILE A 285 6.46 -4.30 -17.30
N ARG A 286 6.21 -5.18 -18.29
CA ARG A 286 6.76 -5.01 -19.65
C ARG A 286 6.28 -3.73 -20.32
N MET A 287 4.99 -3.41 -20.16
CA MET A 287 4.42 -2.17 -20.68
C MET A 287 5.10 -0.95 -20.04
N ALA A 288 5.22 -0.91 -18.72
CA ALA A 288 5.90 0.17 -18.00
C ALA A 288 7.35 0.33 -18.48
N VAL A 289 8.12 -0.76 -18.53
CA VAL A 289 9.50 -0.76 -19.05
C VAL A 289 9.57 -0.26 -20.49
N SER A 290 8.60 -0.61 -21.33
CA SER A 290 8.54 -0.14 -22.72
C SER A 290 8.27 1.37 -22.79
N VAL A 291 7.39 1.91 -21.94
CA VAL A 291 7.15 3.37 -21.84
C VAL A 291 8.42 4.09 -21.39
N TYR A 292 9.15 3.57 -20.40
CA TYR A 292 10.41 4.15 -19.95
C TYR A 292 11.44 4.30 -21.08
N TYR A 293 11.62 3.26 -21.90
CA TYR A 293 12.64 3.27 -22.97
C TYR A 293 12.18 3.93 -24.26
N LEU A 294 10.91 3.74 -24.65
CA LEU A 294 10.43 4.11 -25.99
C LEU A 294 9.63 5.41 -26.01
N ILE A 295 9.05 5.82 -24.86
CA ILE A 295 8.17 6.99 -24.78
C ILE A 295 8.54 7.85 -23.55
N PRO A 296 9.76 8.42 -23.52
CA PRO A 296 10.28 9.14 -22.35
C PRO A 296 9.45 10.36 -21.95
N ASP A 297 8.72 10.98 -22.90
CA ASP A 297 7.81 12.09 -22.61
C ASP A 297 6.63 11.66 -21.75
N HIS A 298 6.04 10.48 -22.04
CA HIS A 298 4.96 9.92 -21.24
C HIS A 298 5.47 9.49 -19.86
N TYR A 299 6.67 8.90 -19.78
CA TYR A 299 7.29 8.58 -18.50
C TYR A 299 7.48 9.83 -17.62
N GLN A 300 8.06 10.91 -18.17
CA GLN A 300 8.24 12.17 -17.43
C GLN A 300 6.91 12.78 -16.99
N MET A 301 5.87 12.65 -17.82
CA MET A 301 4.53 13.09 -17.47
C MET A 301 3.98 12.29 -16.28
N LEU A 302 4.07 10.96 -16.29
CA LEU A 302 3.62 10.11 -15.16
C LEU A 302 4.30 10.53 -13.85
N GLN A 303 5.61 10.78 -13.90
CA GLN A 303 6.36 11.27 -12.74
C GLN A 303 5.84 12.63 -12.25
N ARG A 304 5.67 13.60 -13.14
CA ARG A 304 5.21 14.94 -12.78
C ARG A 304 3.79 14.93 -12.23
N ASN A 305 2.90 14.15 -12.82
CA ASN A 305 1.51 13.99 -12.36
C ASN A 305 1.49 13.41 -10.94
N GLY A 306 2.24 12.32 -10.70
CA GLY A 306 2.36 11.74 -9.36
C GLY A 306 2.90 12.70 -8.32
N MET A 307 3.95 13.48 -8.64
CA MET A 307 4.53 14.46 -7.72
C MET A 307 3.63 15.67 -7.45
N ALA A 308 2.69 15.97 -8.36
CA ALA A 308 1.75 17.09 -8.23
C ALA A 308 0.56 16.78 -7.32
N LEU A 309 0.28 15.50 -7.05
CA LEU A 309 -0.84 15.11 -6.20
C LEU A 309 -0.64 15.61 -4.77
N ASP A 310 -1.69 16.23 -4.23
CA ASP A 310 -1.80 16.46 -2.81
C ASP A 310 -2.26 15.16 -2.13
N ASN A 311 -1.30 14.46 -1.52
CA ASN A 311 -1.54 13.25 -0.74
C ASN A 311 -1.35 13.51 0.77
N SER A 312 -1.53 14.76 1.21
CA SER A 312 -1.38 15.17 2.61
C SER A 312 -2.54 14.68 3.47
N TRP A 313 -2.31 14.66 4.79
CA TRP A 313 -3.37 14.41 5.76
C TRP A 313 -4.45 15.48 5.80
N ASP A 314 -4.22 16.70 5.28
CA ASP A 314 -5.20 17.79 5.33
C ASP A 314 -6.48 17.46 4.56
N LEU A 315 -6.37 16.76 3.43
CA LEU A 315 -7.52 16.31 2.65
C LEU A 315 -8.32 15.24 3.40
N SER A 316 -7.65 14.26 3.98
CA SER A 316 -8.28 13.21 4.79
C SER A 316 -8.90 13.77 6.06
N ALA A 317 -8.22 14.71 6.74
CA ALA A 317 -8.69 15.37 7.94
C ALA A 317 -9.99 16.16 7.69
N LYS A 318 -10.12 16.83 6.53
CA LYS A 318 -11.37 17.49 6.13
C LYS A 318 -12.53 16.49 5.99
N LYS A 319 -12.28 15.31 5.42
CA LYS A 319 -13.29 14.24 5.33
C LYS A 319 -13.68 13.70 6.70
N TYR A 320 -12.71 13.45 7.58
CA TYR A 320 -12.98 13.06 8.97
C TYR A 320 -13.78 14.14 9.69
N ALA A 321 -13.40 15.41 9.59
CA ALA A 321 -14.11 16.51 10.24
C ALA A 321 -15.56 16.65 9.76
N ALA A 322 -15.80 16.49 8.45
CA ALA A 322 -17.16 16.45 7.91
C ALA A 322 -17.96 15.29 8.51
N LEU A 323 -17.37 14.10 8.62
CA LEU A 323 -18.03 12.93 9.21
C LEU A 323 -18.34 13.11 10.71
N TYR A 324 -17.45 13.76 11.47
CA TYR A 324 -17.72 14.10 12.87
C TYR A 324 -18.84 15.14 13.02
N ASN A 325 -18.94 16.10 12.10
CA ASN A 325 -19.97 17.13 12.12
C ASN A 325 -21.34 16.64 11.65
N ASP A 326 -21.40 15.67 10.73
CA ASP A 326 -22.65 15.07 10.22
C ASP A 326 -23.38 14.22 11.29
N GLN A 327 -22.75 14.01 12.45
CA GLN A 327 -23.37 13.33 13.60
C GLN A 327 -24.09 14.25 14.59
N SER A 328 -24.25 15.55 14.25
CA SER A 328 -24.98 16.53 15.07
C SER A 328 -26.49 16.44 14.94
#